data_AF-A0A8T4UHI4-F1
#
_entry.id   AF-A0A8T4UHI4-F1
#
_cell.length_a   1.000
_cell.length_b   1.000
_cell.length_c   1.000
_cell.angle_alpha   90.00
_cell.angle_beta   90.00
_cell.angle_gamma   90.00
#
_symmetry.space_group_name_H-M   'P 1'
#
loop_
_entity.id
_entity.type
_entity.pdbx_description
1 polymer ?
#
loop_
_entity_poly.entity_id
_entity_poly.type
_entity_poly.pdbx_seq_one_letter_code
_entity_poly.pdbx_strand_id
1 'polypeptide(L)'
;MSRMLHEIREIPLRARQCHERTEGLRLPRGVPYLGMGSSHFATLALKYAGCDLSPELASEYCSYVSRKLKSGVLVSQSGRSSETLWCRKLFSSYVALVNDTASPLARGARKVVPLLAGPERYSSTKTYVNTLVALYTGFGIDCSPAIEALEARQSAYEGWGRKVARRLALEAHSFYVVGSGPNIATAQQAALILSESIKRCVAGLPLAQYDHGPKETAAGSIVIFLGAESSARRTTETAEKVSAAGAQVIGLEERDVEEQLSPLTLIVPLCFLTAYLMERLGIVEPFSVGGKVTQASRTGR
;
A
#
# COMPACT_ATOMS: atom_id res chain seq x y z
N MET A 1 -11.10 18.26 13.51
CA MET A 1 -10.01 17.32 13.19
C MET A 1 -10.52 16.35 12.14
N SER A 2 -9.83 16.20 11.00
CA SER A 2 -10.28 15.32 9.92
C SER A 2 -10.59 13.89 10.41
N ARG A 3 -11.70 13.29 9.96
CA ARG A 3 -12.03 11.88 10.28
C ARG A 3 -10.98 10.91 9.74
N MET A 4 -10.25 11.26 8.68
CA MET A 4 -9.12 10.48 8.17
C MET A 4 -7.98 10.41 9.19
N LEU A 5 -7.67 11.50 9.91
CA LEU A 5 -6.64 11.50 10.95
C LEU A 5 -6.99 10.52 12.09
N HIS A 6 -8.27 10.37 12.40
CA HIS A 6 -8.71 9.37 13.39
C HIS A 6 -8.42 7.95 12.91
N GLU A 7 -8.77 7.62 11.67
CA GLU A 7 -8.48 6.31 11.07
C GLU A 7 -6.97 6.03 11.01
N ILE A 8 -6.14 7.02 10.68
CA ILE A 8 -4.68 6.85 10.64
C ILE A 8 -4.13 6.59 12.05
N ARG A 9 -4.65 7.26 13.08
CA ARG A 9 -4.18 7.07 14.46
C ARG A 9 -4.56 5.71 15.06
N GLU A 10 -5.54 5.04 14.50
CA GLU A 10 -5.86 3.66 14.89
C GLU A 10 -4.88 2.62 14.30
N ILE A 11 -4.01 2.98 13.34
CA ILE A 11 -3.12 2.03 12.65
C ILE A 11 -2.32 1.14 13.62
N PRO A 12 -1.60 1.66 14.64
CA PRO A 12 -0.78 0.81 15.50
C PRO A 12 -1.61 -0.20 16.29
N LEU A 13 -2.74 0.25 16.87
CA LEU A 13 -3.67 -0.62 17.59
C LEU A 13 -4.22 -1.74 16.69
N ARG A 14 -4.65 -1.40 15.46
CA ARG A 14 -5.19 -2.38 14.52
C ARG A 14 -4.12 -3.33 13.99
N ALA A 15 -2.90 -2.86 13.80
CA ALA A 15 -1.77 -3.69 13.39
C ALA A 15 -1.43 -4.73 14.47
N ARG A 16 -1.35 -4.33 15.74
CA ARG A 16 -1.15 -5.25 16.87
C ARG A 16 -2.27 -6.30 16.98
N GLN A 17 -3.53 -5.88 16.93
CA GLN A 17 -4.68 -6.80 16.94
C GLN A 17 -4.65 -7.80 15.78
N CYS A 18 -4.25 -7.35 14.59
CA CYS A 18 -4.09 -8.22 13.44
C CYS A 18 -2.97 -9.23 13.67
N HIS A 19 -1.81 -8.77 14.15
CA HIS A 19 -0.65 -9.61 14.43
C HIS A 19 -0.99 -10.74 15.41
N GLU A 20 -1.56 -10.40 16.57
CA GLU A 20 -2.02 -11.36 17.59
C GLU A 20 -3.02 -12.38 17.01
N ARG A 21 -3.97 -11.91 16.17
CA ARG A 21 -4.95 -12.81 15.56
C ARG A 21 -4.35 -13.72 14.50
N THR A 22 -3.30 -13.28 13.83
CA THR A 22 -2.61 -14.03 12.78
C THR A 22 -1.43 -14.82 13.30
N GLU A 23 -1.21 -14.89 14.61
CA GLU A 23 -0.19 -15.74 15.20
C GLU A 23 -0.36 -17.20 14.74
N GLY A 24 0.75 -17.84 14.36
CA GLY A 24 0.73 -19.20 13.81
C GLY A 24 0.12 -19.32 12.40
N LEU A 25 -0.27 -18.22 11.75
CA LEU A 25 -0.74 -18.23 10.36
C LEU A 25 0.33 -18.84 9.46
N ARG A 26 -0.13 -19.67 8.53
CA ARG A 26 0.64 -20.18 7.40
C ARG A 26 -0.16 -19.93 6.14
N LEU A 27 0.46 -19.23 5.20
CA LEU A 27 -0.09 -18.97 3.88
C LEU A 27 0.62 -19.85 2.83
N PRO A 28 -0.07 -20.24 1.75
CA PRO A 28 0.52 -21.09 0.71
C PRO A 28 1.62 -20.35 -0.06
N ARG A 29 2.72 -21.06 -0.37
CA ARG A 29 3.84 -20.55 -1.17
C ARG A 29 3.74 -21.01 -2.62
N GLY A 30 4.40 -20.32 -3.55
CA GLY A 30 4.43 -20.69 -4.96
C GLY A 30 3.08 -20.62 -5.68
N VAL A 31 2.12 -19.87 -5.12
CA VAL A 31 0.77 -19.70 -5.68
C VAL A 31 0.48 -18.22 -6.00
N PRO A 32 -0.52 -17.93 -6.85
CA PRO A 32 -0.94 -16.56 -7.12
C PRO A 32 -1.59 -15.90 -5.91
N TYR A 33 -1.22 -14.64 -5.67
CA TYR A 33 -1.83 -13.73 -4.70
C TYR A 33 -2.48 -12.59 -5.47
N LEU A 34 -3.82 -12.56 -5.43
CA LEU A 34 -4.62 -11.72 -6.30
C LEU A 34 -5.33 -10.63 -5.51
N GLY A 35 -5.23 -9.40 -5.97
CA GLY A 35 -5.96 -8.26 -5.43
C GLY A 35 -6.07 -7.14 -6.47
N MET A 36 -6.68 -6.03 -6.06
CA MET A 36 -6.71 -4.78 -6.82
C MET A 36 -6.23 -3.63 -5.94
N GLY A 37 -5.63 -2.60 -6.55
CA GLY A 37 -5.14 -1.42 -5.85
C GLY A 37 -4.29 -1.77 -4.62
N SER A 38 -4.61 -1.20 -3.47
CA SER A 38 -3.92 -1.43 -2.19
C SER A 38 -3.73 -2.91 -1.83
N SER A 39 -4.72 -3.76 -2.13
CA SER A 39 -4.62 -5.21 -1.88
C SER A 39 -3.57 -5.88 -2.76
N HIS A 40 -3.41 -5.44 -4.01
CA HIS A 40 -2.34 -5.92 -4.88
C HIS A 40 -0.98 -5.38 -4.43
N PHE A 41 -0.87 -4.09 -4.11
CA PHE A 41 0.40 -3.50 -3.66
C PHE A 41 0.94 -4.19 -2.40
N ALA A 42 0.09 -4.57 -1.45
CA ALA A 42 0.52 -5.33 -0.28
C ALA A 42 1.16 -6.69 -0.64
N THR A 43 0.63 -7.38 -1.67
CA THR A 43 1.24 -8.63 -2.16
C THR A 43 2.56 -8.38 -2.90
N LEU A 44 2.70 -7.23 -3.56
CA LEU A 44 3.93 -6.83 -4.22
C LEU A 44 5.06 -6.55 -3.22
N ALA A 45 4.74 -6.00 -2.04
CA ALA A 45 5.71 -5.79 -0.96
C ALA A 45 6.40 -7.11 -0.59
N LEU A 46 5.63 -8.19 -0.42
CA LEU A 46 6.17 -9.51 -0.10
C LEU A 46 7.05 -10.09 -1.21
N LYS A 47 6.67 -9.91 -2.49
CA LYS A 47 7.52 -10.35 -3.61
C LYS A 47 8.89 -9.69 -3.56
N TYR A 48 8.92 -8.37 -3.35
CA TYR A 48 10.19 -7.66 -3.26
C TYR A 48 10.91 -7.85 -1.91
N ALA A 49 10.22 -8.40 -0.91
CA ALA A 49 10.81 -8.94 0.31
C ALA A 49 11.39 -10.37 0.13
N GLY A 50 11.41 -10.91 -1.11
CA GLY A 50 11.98 -12.22 -1.41
C GLY A 50 11.07 -13.40 -1.06
N CYS A 51 9.79 -13.17 -0.76
CA CYS A 51 8.85 -14.25 -0.46
C CYS A 51 8.39 -14.98 -1.73
N ASP A 52 8.23 -16.31 -1.64
CA ASP A 52 7.78 -17.18 -2.73
C ASP A 52 6.25 -17.08 -2.95
N LEU A 53 5.84 -16.11 -3.77
CA LEU A 53 4.49 -15.93 -4.27
C LEU A 53 4.48 -15.27 -5.65
N SER A 54 3.35 -15.34 -6.36
CA SER A 54 3.10 -14.60 -7.60
C SER A 54 2.03 -13.52 -7.36
N PRO A 55 2.40 -12.28 -7.02
CA PRO A 55 1.47 -11.15 -6.99
C PRO A 55 0.94 -10.87 -8.39
N GLU A 56 -0.37 -10.84 -8.56
CA GLU A 56 -1.00 -10.51 -9.84
C GLU A 56 -2.19 -9.57 -9.61
N LEU A 57 -2.45 -8.71 -10.59
CA LEU A 57 -3.70 -7.97 -10.64
C LEU A 57 -4.84 -8.95 -10.90
N ALA A 58 -5.90 -8.91 -10.09
CA ALA A 58 -7.00 -9.85 -10.24
C ALA A 58 -7.66 -9.78 -11.63
N SER A 59 -7.80 -8.56 -12.19
CA SER A 59 -8.33 -8.32 -13.54
C SER A 59 -7.52 -9.03 -14.61
N GLU A 60 -6.19 -8.88 -14.56
CA GLU A 60 -5.28 -9.44 -15.56
C GLU A 60 -5.17 -10.95 -15.40
N TYR A 61 -5.17 -11.43 -14.15
CA TYR A 61 -5.16 -12.85 -13.89
C TYR A 61 -6.39 -13.54 -14.47
N CYS A 62 -7.60 -13.02 -14.24
CA CYS A 62 -8.80 -13.67 -14.75
C CYS A 62 -9.01 -13.54 -16.25
N SER A 63 -8.30 -12.61 -16.91
CA SER A 63 -8.52 -12.28 -18.32
C SER A 63 -7.42 -12.81 -19.24
N TYR A 64 -6.17 -12.84 -18.78
CA TYR A 64 -5.00 -13.07 -19.63
C TYR A 64 -3.98 -14.04 -19.04
N VAL A 65 -3.76 -14.03 -17.72
CA VAL A 65 -2.63 -14.77 -17.11
C VAL A 65 -3.05 -16.14 -16.56
N SER A 66 -4.34 -16.37 -16.32
CA SER A 66 -4.83 -17.52 -15.53
C SER A 66 -4.12 -18.82 -15.89
N ARG A 67 -3.49 -19.44 -14.88
CA ARG A 67 -2.80 -20.73 -15.01
C ARG A 67 -3.69 -21.82 -14.44
N LYS A 68 -3.51 -23.08 -14.86
CA LYS A 68 -4.23 -24.26 -14.32
C LYS A 68 -3.71 -24.64 -12.91
N LEU A 69 -3.74 -23.69 -11.97
CA LEU A 69 -3.36 -23.89 -10.58
C LEU A 69 -4.59 -24.21 -9.73
N LYS A 70 -4.44 -25.14 -8.78
CA LYS A 70 -5.55 -25.58 -7.91
C LYS A 70 -5.87 -24.58 -6.79
N SER A 71 -4.91 -23.76 -6.39
CA SER A 71 -5.04 -22.84 -5.27
C SER A 71 -4.45 -21.46 -5.53
N GLY A 72 -4.97 -20.49 -4.79
CA GLY A 72 -4.54 -19.11 -4.79
C GLY A 72 -4.96 -18.40 -3.50
N VAL A 73 -4.45 -17.20 -3.32
CA VAL A 73 -4.82 -16.30 -2.21
C VAL A 73 -5.51 -15.08 -2.80
N LEU A 74 -6.71 -14.78 -2.33
CA LEU A 74 -7.52 -13.65 -2.78
C LEU A 74 -7.58 -12.60 -1.68
N VAL A 75 -7.10 -11.39 -1.98
CA VAL A 75 -6.99 -10.28 -1.03
C VAL A 75 -7.97 -9.19 -1.44
N SER A 76 -8.90 -8.85 -0.55
CA SER A 76 -9.86 -7.76 -0.77
C SER A 76 -10.41 -7.26 0.56
N GLN A 77 -10.23 -5.97 0.84
CA GLN A 77 -10.76 -5.33 2.06
C GLN A 77 -12.25 -5.66 2.27
N SER A 78 -13.07 -5.37 1.26
CA SER A 78 -14.52 -5.51 1.32
C SER A 78 -14.99 -6.93 1.03
N GLY A 79 -14.13 -7.77 0.44
CA GLY A 79 -14.51 -9.06 -0.13
C GLY A 79 -15.60 -8.96 -1.21
N ARG A 80 -15.75 -7.78 -1.83
CA ARG A 80 -16.81 -7.46 -2.81
C ARG A 80 -16.27 -6.88 -4.13
N SER A 81 -14.97 -6.64 -4.25
CA SER A 81 -14.33 -6.23 -5.51
C SER A 81 -14.64 -7.25 -6.61
N SER A 82 -15.20 -6.80 -7.72
CA SER A 82 -15.73 -7.71 -8.75
C SER A 82 -14.65 -8.59 -9.36
N GLU A 83 -13.50 -8.02 -9.69
CA GLU A 83 -12.35 -8.70 -10.28
C GLU A 83 -11.82 -9.81 -9.35
N THR A 84 -11.64 -9.50 -8.07
CA THR A 84 -11.23 -10.49 -7.07
C THR A 84 -12.29 -11.58 -6.88
N LEU A 85 -13.58 -11.24 -6.90
CA LEU A 85 -14.67 -12.20 -6.82
C LEU A 85 -14.74 -13.12 -8.05
N TRP A 86 -14.40 -12.62 -9.24
CA TRP A 86 -14.36 -13.44 -10.44
C TRP A 86 -13.27 -14.51 -10.36
N CYS A 87 -12.13 -14.18 -9.75
CA CYS A 87 -11.03 -15.12 -9.55
C CYS A 87 -11.37 -16.31 -8.66
N ARG A 88 -12.43 -16.24 -7.82
CA ARG A 88 -12.84 -17.36 -6.97
C ARG A 88 -13.10 -18.66 -7.75
N LYS A 89 -13.60 -18.53 -8.98
CA LYS A 89 -13.94 -19.67 -9.85
C LYS A 89 -12.71 -20.29 -10.54
N LEU A 90 -11.56 -19.61 -10.49
CA LEU A 90 -10.31 -20.08 -11.11
C LEU A 90 -9.57 -21.10 -10.25
N PHE A 91 -9.94 -21.22 -8.97
CA PHE A 91 -9.28 -22.09 -8.01
C PHE A 91 -10.27 -23.09 -7.42
N SER A 92 -9.87 -24.35 -7.29
CA SER A 92 -10.67 -25.35 -6.57
C SER A 92 -10.65 -25.11 -5.05
N SER A 93 -9.64 -24.41 -4.53
CA SER A 93 -9.53 -24.04 -3.13
C SER A 93 -8.70 -22.76 -2.99
N TYR A 94 -9.21 -21.73 -2.31
CA TYR A 94 -8.47 -20.49 -2.07
C TYR A 94 -8.52 -20.03 -0.61
N VAL A 95 -7.54 -19.20 -0.24
CA VAL A 95 -7.52 -18.46 1.03
C VAL A 95 -8.02 -17.04 0.77
N ALA A 96 -8.90 -16.51 1.62
CA ALA A 96 -9.39 -15.14 1.52
C ALA A 96 -8.82 -14.28 2.66
N LEU A 97 -8.11 -13.20 2.32
CA LEU A 97 -7.76 -12.12 3.26
C LEU A 97 -8.79 -11.00 3.10
N VAL A 98 -9.61 -10.80 4.11
CA VAL A 98 -10.74 -9.85 4.07
C VAL A 98 -10.90 -9.10 5.38
N ASN A 99 -11.38 -7.87 5.32
CA ASN A 99 -11.78 -7.13 6.53
C ASN A 99 -13.22 -7.47 6.94
N ASP A 100 -14.12 -7.65 5.96
CA ASP A 100 -15.48 -8.15 6.21
C ASP A 100 -15.54 -9.68 6.01
N THR A 101 -15.61 -10.42 7.12
CA THR A 101 -15.68 -11.88 7.15
C THR A 101 -17.06 -12.43 6.74
N ALA A 102 -18.10 -11.60 6.64
CA ALA A 102 -19.41 -11.98 6.11
C ALA A 102 -19.54 -11.75 4.59
N SER A 103 -18.47 -11.24 3.95
CA SER A 103 -18.43 -10.91 2.53
C SER A 103 -18.59 -12.13 1.60
N PRO A 104 -19.03 -11.93 0.34
CA PRO A 104 -19.15 -13.02 -0.63
C PRO A 104 -17.82 -13.76 -0.87
N LEU A 105 -16.68 -13.05 -0.84
CA LEU A 105 -15.37 -13.68 -1.01
C LEU A 105 -15.05 -14.65 0.14
N ALA A 106 -15.44 -14.31 1.37
CA ALA A 106 -15.19 -15.11 2.56
C ALA A 106 -15.99 -16.42 2.57
N ARG A 107 -17.26 -16.39 2.16
CA ARG A 107 -18.17 -17.56 2.24
C ARG A 107 -17.73 -18.76 1.40
N GLY A 108 -16.99 -18.53 0.32
CA GLY A 108 -16.49 -19.60 -0.56
C GLY A 108 -15.05 -20.03 -0.28
N ALA A 109 -14.37 -19.41 0.68
CA ALA A 109 -12.95 -19.65 0.93
C ALA A 109 -12.72 -20.90 1.77
N ARG A 110 -11.66 -21.65 1.46
CA ARG A 110 -11.21 -22.76 2.32
C ARG A 110 -10.73 -22.24 3.69
N LYS A 111 -10.11 -21.07 3.70
CA LYS A 111 -9.65 -20.38 4.91
C LYS A 111 -9.90 -18.89 4.77
N VAL A 112 -10.48 -18.28 5.80
CA VAL A 112 -10.67 -16.84 5.91
C VAL A 112 -9.64 -16.31 6.91
N VAL A 113 -8.88 -15.30 6.50
CA VAL A 113 -7.93 -14.55 7.33
C VAL A 113 -8.53 -13.16 7.58
N PRO A 114 -9.03 -12.88 8.80
CA PRO A 114 -9.61 -11.59 9.11
C PRO A 114 -8.52 -10.52 9.25
N LEU A 115 -8.66 -9.40 8.55
CA LEU A 115 -7.70 -8.29 8.61
C LEU A 115 -7.86 -7.43 9.87
N LEU A 116 -9.05 -7.38 10.48
CA LEU A 116 -9.30 -6.64 11.74
C LEU A 116 -8.96 -5.12 11.69
N ALA A 117 -9.03 -4.48 10.53
CA ALA A 117 -8.76 -3.04 10.38
C ALA A 117 -9.89 -2.15 10.94
N GLY A 118 -11.01 -2.75 11.36
CA GLY A 118 -12.23 -2.03 11.75
C GLY A 118 -12.89 -1.32 10.56
N PRO A 119 -13.86 -0.43 10.80
CA PRO A 119 -14.42 0.42 9.75
C PRO A 119 -13.34 1.35 9.17
N GLU A 120 -13.34 1.51 7.86
CA GLU A 120 -12.42 2.41 7.16
C GLU A 120 -13.23 3.08 6.06
N ARG A 121 -13.34 4.41 6.08
CA ARG A 121 -14.18 5.18 5.14
C ARG A 121 -13.35 5.84 4.05
N TYR A 122 -12.10 6.18 4.32
CA TYR A 122 -11.21 6.87 3.38
C TYR A 122 -10.40 5.86 2.54
N SER A 123 -9.42 6.33 1.76
CA SER A 123 -8.43 5.48 1.10
C SER A 123 -7.84 4.47 2.07
N SER A 124 -7.51 3.27 1.57
CA SER A 124 -7.01 2.20 2.43
C SER A 124 -5.72 2.60 3.14
N THR A 125 -5.77 2.64 4.47
CA THR A 125 -4.64 2.97 5.35
C THR A 125 -4.43 1.82 6.32
N LYS A 126 -5.31 1.68 7.32
CA LYS A 126 -5.35 0.57 8.28
C LYS A 126 -5.43 -0.78 7.58
N THR A 127 -6.30 -0.91 6.59
CA THR A 127 -6.44 -2.19 5.87
C THR A 127 -5.15 -2.57 5.17
N TYR A 128 -4.45 -1.61 4.55
CA TYR A 128 -3.19 -1.88 3.86
C TYR A 128 -2.13 -2.42 4.84
N VAL A 129 -1.93 -1.73 5.97
CA VAL A 129 -0.99 -2.15 7.02
C VAL A 129 -1.37 -3.54 7.58
N ASN A 130 -2.63 -3.78 7.90
CA ASN A 130 -3.07 -5.09 8.42
C ASN A 130 -2.96 -6.20 7.36
N THR A 131 -3.10 -5.88 6.07
CA THR A 131 -2.86 -6.84 4.99
C THR A 131 -1.38 -7.23 4.96
N LEU A 132 -0.46 -6.26 5.08
CA LEU A 132 0.96 -6.53 5.20
C LEU A 132 1.24 -7.42 6.43
N VAL A 133 0.74 -7.06 7.62
CA VAL A 133 0.91 -7.88 8.84
C VAL A 133 0.49 -9.33 8.61
N ALA A 134 -0.74 -9.55 8.14
CA ALA A 134 -1.24 -10.90 7.88
C ALA A 134 -0.40 -11.67 6.85
N LEU A 135 0.10 -10.98 5.82
CA LEU A 135 0.96 -11.57 4.79
C LEU A 135 2.33 -11.93 5.37
N TYR A 136 3.04 -10.99 6.00
CA TYR A 136 4.36 -11.22 6.62
C TYR A 136 4.30 -12.34 7.66
N THR A 137 3.36 -12.28 8.62
CA THR A 137 3.17 -13.34 9.62
C THR A 137 2.85 -14.68 8.97
N GLY A 138 2.02 -14.69 7.92
CA GLY A 138 1.68 -15.88 7.15
C GLY A 138 2.85 -16.52 6.40
N PHE A 139 3.90 -15.75 6.10
CA PHE A 139 5.17 -16.23 5.53
C PHE A 139 6.23 -16.57 6.58
N GLY A 140 5.94 -16.32 7.87
CA GLY A 140 6.83 -16.59 8.99
C GLY A 140 7.78 -15.44 9.33
N ILE A 141 7.46 -14.21 8.89
CA ILE A 141 8.24 -13.01 9.17
C ILE A 141 7.63 -12.32 10.39
N ASP A 142 8.45 -12.09 11.41
CA ASP A 142 8.04 -11.41 12.64
C ASP A 142 7.84 -9.91 12.38
N CYS A 143 6.62 -9.43 12.62
CA CYS A 143 6.26 -8.02 12.44
C CYS A 143 6.44 -7.19 13.72
N SER A 144 6.75 -7.82 14.85
CA SER A 144 6.79 -7.16 16.16
C SER A 144 7.67 -5.90 16.17
N PRO A 145 8.89 -5.90 15.62
CA PRO A 145 9.74 -4.69 15.61
C PRO A 145 9.10 -3.50 14.87
N ALA A 146 8.42 -3.76 13.75
CA ALA A 146 7.75 -2.71 13.00
C ALA A 146 6.48 -2.21 13.70
N ILE A 147 5.73 -3.10 14.35
CA ILE A 147 4.53 -2.73 15.12
C ILE A 147 4.92 -1.91 16.35
N GLU A 148 5.98 -2.28 17.05
CA GLU A 148 6.52 -1.49 18.17
C GLU A 148 6.98 -0.11 17.72
N ALA A 149 7.63 0.00 16.55
CA ALA A 149 7.99 1.28 15.95
C ALA A 149 6.75 2.13 15.61
N LEU A 150 5.68 1.52 15.08
CA LEU A 150 4.41 2.19 14.79
C LEU A 150 3.80 2.84 16.05
N GLU A 151 3.88 2.15 17.19
CA GLU A 151 3.35 2.64 18.46
C GLU A 151 4.24 3.72 19.07
N ALA A 152 5.54 3.48 19.11
CA ALA A 152 6.50 4.39 19.72
C ALA A 152 6.65 5.71 18.96
N ARG A 153 6.51 5.67 17.62
CA ARG A 153 6.86 6.80 16.73
C ARG A 153 5.66 7.46 16.06
N GLN A 154 4.42 7.11 16.42
CA GLN A 154 3.21 7.68 15.80
C GLN A 154 3.22 9.22 15.77
N SER A 155 3.57 9.87 16.89
CA SER A 155 3.66 11.33 16.99
C SER A 155 4.74 11.91 16.06
N ALA A 156 5.85 11.22 15.87
CA ALA A 156 6.92 11.63 14.96
C ALA A 156 6.47 11.51 13.50
N TYR A 157 5.78 10.42 13.14
CA TYR A 157 5.21 10.23 11.80
C TYR A 157 4.15 11.30 11.48
N GLU A 158 3.28 11.63 12.43
CA GLU A 158 2.31 12.71 12.28
C GLU A 158 3.01 14.07 12.13
N GLY A 159 4.03 14.32 12.94
CA GLY A 159 4.85 15.54 12.87
C GLY A 159 5.53 15.70 11.51
N TRP A 160 6.09 14.62 10.97
CA TRP A 160 6.68 14.61 9.63
C TRP A 160 5.65 14.93 8.55
N GLY A 161 4.50 14.22 8.55
CA GLY A 161 3.44 14.42 7.56
C GLY A 161 2.93 15.86 7.57
N ARG A 162 2.70 16.42 8.76
CA ARG A 162 2.27 17.83 8.94
C ARG A 162 3.31 18.82 8.43
N LYS A 163 4.59 18.60 8.76
CA LYS A 163 5.70 19.48 8.36
C LYS A 163 5.85 19.50 6.84
N VAL A 164 5.79 18.34 6.19
CA VAL A 164 5.89 18.22 4.73
C VAL A 164 4.67 18.84 4.06
N ALA A 165 3.46 18.57 4.53
CA ALA A 165 2.22 19.13 3.98
C ALA A 165 2.23 20.67 3.90
N ARG A 166 2.85 21.35 4.88
CA ARG A 166 3.01 22.81 4.91
C ARG A 166 4.00 23.34 3.87
N ARG A 167 4.99 22.54 3.48
CA ARG A 167 6.12 22.96 2.62
C ARG A 167 5.94 22.58 1.16
N LEU A 168 5.08 21.62 0.85
CA LEU A 168 4.88 21.16 -0.52
C LEU A 168 4.35 22.28 -1.43
N ALA A 169 4.98 22.44 -2.60
CA ALA A 169 4.56 23.35 -3.63
C ALA A 169 3.39 22.76 -4.42
N LEU A 170 2.16 23.14 -4.07
CA LEU A 170 0.97 22.60 -4.71
C LEU A 170 0.78 23.11 -6.15
N GLU A 171 1.66 23.95 -6.70
CA GLU A 171 1.63 24.28 -8.13
C GLU A 171 2.51 23.36 -8.98
N ALA A 172 3.13 22.34 -8.39
CA ALA A 172 3.95 21.38 -9.12
C ALA A 172 3.13 20.61 -10.17
N HIS A 173 3.69 20.47 -11.38
CA HIS A 173 3.00 19.81 -12.50
C HIS A 173 3.06 18.28 -12.42
N SER A 174 4.00 17.74 -11.65
CA SER A 174 4.17 16.29 -11.46
C SER A 174 4.54 15.99 -10.02
N PHE A 175 4.03 14.88 -9.51
CA PHE A 175 4.30 14.42 -8.15
C PHE A 175 4.63 12.94 -8.18
N TYR A 176 5.84 12.60 -7.75
CA TYR A 176 6.35 11.25 -7.68
C TYR A 176 6.57 10.81 -6.24
N VAL A 177 6.27 9.54 -5.96
CA VAL A 177 6.82 8.82 -4.81
C VAL A 177 7.65 7.67 -5.37
N VAL A 178 8.91 7.57 -4.94
CA VAL A 178 9.84 6.58 -5.48
C VAL A 178 10.45 5.74 -4.37
N GLY A 179 10.61 4.45 -4.61
CA GLY A 179 11.17 3.51 -3.63
C GLY A 179 11.86 2.32 -4.29
N SER A 180 12.63 1.58 -3.50
CA SER A 180 13.35 0.37 -3.91
C SER A 180 12.88 -0.84 -3.12
N GLY A 181 13.10 -2.04 -3.65
CA GLY A 181 12.76 -3.28 -2.95
C GLY A 181 11.29 -3.32 -2.51
N PRO A 182 11.00 -3.76 -1.27
CA PRO A 182 9.64 -3.77 -0.71
C PRO A 182 8.94 -2.41 -0.78
N ASN A 183 9.70 -1.29 -0.72
CA ASN A 183 9.15 0.06 -0.76
C ASN A 183 8.67 0.51 -2.14
N ILE A 184 8.84 -0.30 -3.18
CA ILE A 184 8.10 -0.10 -4.44
C ILE A 184 6.59 -0.16 -4.17
N ALA A 185 6.14 -1.10 -3.32
CA ALA A 185 4.74 -1.20 -2.92
C ALA A 185 4.30 0.02 -2.10
N THR A 186 5.15 0.49 -1.18
CA THR A 186 4.90 1.71 -0.39
C THR A 186 4.75 2.93 -1.29
N ALA A 187 5.60 3.08 -2.31
CA ALA A 187 5.51 4.15 -3.29
C ALA A 187 4.19 4.12 -4.07
N GLN A 188 3.77 2.94 -4.54
CA GLN A 188 2.50 2.76 -5.23
C GLN A 188 1.29 3.03 -4.32
N GLN A 189 1.32 2.55 -3.08
CA GLN A 189 0.27 2.80 -2.10
C GLN A 189 0.14 4.29 -1.77
N ALA A 190 1.26 4.96 -1.51
CA ALA A 190 1.28 6.39 -1.20
C ALA A 190 0.75 7.21 -2.38
N ALA A 191 1.18 6.89 -3.60
CA ALA A 191 0.69 7.52 -4.81
C ALA A 191 -0.82 7.34 -5.00
N LEU A 192 -1.36 6.16 -4.72
CA LEU A 192 -2.80 5.90 -4.76
C LEU A 192 -3.55 6.75 -3.72
N ILE A 193 -3.15 6.69 -2.45
CA ILE A 193 -3.80 7.42 -1.35
C ILE A 193 -3.76 8.94 -1.62
N LEU A 194 -2.61 9.48 -2.04
CA LEU A 194 -2.46 10.88 -2.40
C LEU A 194 -3.40 11.20 -3.58
N SER A 195 -3.35 10.43 -4.67
CA SER A 195 -4.15 10.73 -5.86
C SER A 195 -5.65 10.79 -5.57
N GLU A 196 -6.15 9.80 -4.82
CA GLU A 196 -7.56 9.74 -4.41
C GLU A 196 -7.94 10.93 -3.51
N SER A 197 -7.08 11.28 -2.57
CA SER A 197 -7.39 12.23 -1.50
C SER A 197 -7.19 13.69 -1.89
N ILE A 198 -6.12 14.01 -2.61
CA ILE A 198 -5.74 15.40 -2.94
C ILE A 198 -6.07 15.79 -4.40
N LYS A 199 -6.70 14.89 -5.16
CA LYS A 199 -7.19 15.12 -6.54
C LYS A 199 -6.09 15.52 -7.52
N ARG A 200 -4.91 14.93 -7.36
CA ARG A 200 -3.75 15.16 -8.22
C ARG A 200 -3.21 13.84 -8.74
N CYS A 201 -2.67 13.83 -9.95
CA CYS A 201 -1.98 12.65 -10.43
C CYS A 201 -0.65 12.51 -9.67
N VAL A 202 -0.54 11.46 -8.86
CA VAL A 202 0.71 11.08 -8.21
C VAL A 202 1.14 9.73 -8.74
N ALA A 203 2.39 9.62 -9.17
CA ALA A 203 2.96 8.38 -9.70
C ALA A 203 3.86 7.72 -8.66
N GLY A 204 3.55 6.45 -8.34
CA GLY A 204 4.38 5.61 -7.49
C GLY A 204 5.27 4.72 -8.35
N LEU A 205 6.58 4.93 -8.31
CA LEU A 205 7.52 4.26 -9.22
C LEU A 205 8.66 3.56 -8.47
N PRO A 206 9.19 2.45 -9.02
CA PRO A 206 10.51 1.99 -8.63
C PRO A 206 11.54 3.09 -8.86
N LEU A 207 12.46 3.29 -7.91
CA LEU A 207 13.53 4.29 -8.01
C LEU A 207 14.31 4.18 -9.32
N ALA A 208 14.72 2.95 -9.67
CA ALA A 208 15.44 2.71 -10.91
C ALA A 208 14.59 3.05 -12.15
N GLN A 209 13.28 2.79 -12.12
CA GLN A 209 12.38 3.12 -13.24
C GLN A 209 12.19 4.63 -13.38
N TYR A 210 12.10 5.37 -12.28
CA TYR A 210 12.11 6.83 -12.32
C TYR A 210 13.40 7.37 -12.97
N ASP A 211 14.55 6.75 -12.64
CA ASP A 211 15.84 7.08 -13.24
C ASP A 211 15.94 6.72 -14.74
N HIS A 212 15.07 5.85 -15.28
CA HIS A 212 15.07 5.42 -16.68
C HIS A 212 14.16 6.24 -17.62
N GLY A 213 13.77 7.45 -17.24
CA GLY A 213 13.03 8.36 -18.13
C GLY A 213 12.14 9.37 -17.42
N PRO A 214 11.28 8.97 -16.47
CA PRO A 214 10.40 9.89 -15.74
C PRO A 214 11.14 11.08 -15.09
N LYS A 215 12.41 10.91 -14.68
CA LYS A 215 13.26 11.99 -14.15
C LYS A 215 13.41 13.20 -15.06
N GLU A 216 13.20 13.07 -16.37
CA GLU A 216 13.28 14.20 -17.30
C GLU A 216 12.17 15.24 -17.06
N THR A 217 11.15 14.88 -16.27
CA THR A 217 10.09 15.80 -15.80
C THR A 217 10.44 16.49 -14.47
N ALA A 218 11.70 16.48 -14.04
CA ALA A 218 12.12 16.97 -12.73
C ALA A 218 11.81 18.46 -12.49
N ALA A 219 12.06 19.32 -13.47
CA ALA A 219 11.93 20.77 -13.29
C ALA A 219 10.51 21.18 -12.91
N GLY A 220 10.28 21.70 -11.70
CA GLY A 220 8.92 22.06 -11.24
C GLY A 220 8.07 20.88 -10.76
N SER A 221 8.68 19.73 -10.49
CA SER A 221 8.03 18.55 -9.89
C SER A 221 8.26 18.44 -8.38
N ILE A 222 7.50 17.54 -7.72
CA ILE A 222 7.78 17.04 -6.38
C ILE A 222 8.22 15.59 -6.47
N VAL A 223 9.28 15.20 -5.76
CA VAL A 223 9.74 13.81 -5.65
C VAL A 223 9.97 13.44 -4.19
N ILE A 224 9.19 12.48 -3.68
CA ILE A 224 9.41 11.86 -2.37
C ILE A 224 10.22 10.57 -2.57
N PHE A 225 11.42 10.53 -2.01
CA PHE A 225 12.28 9.36 -1.98
C PHE A 225 12.06 8.57 -0.69
N LEU A 226 11.64 7.32 -0.82
CA LEU A 226 11.59 6.34 0.25
C LEU A 226 12.98 5.72 0.41
N GLY A 227 13.65 6.07 1.50
CA GLY A 227 14.98 5.58 1.82
C GLY A 227 15.00 4.08 2.06
N ALA A 228 16.05 3.44 1.58
CA ALA A 228 16.32 2.02 1.77
C ALA A 228 17.83 1.82 1.75
N GLU A 229 18.39 1.10 2.72
CA GLU A 229 19.84 0.92 2.86
C GLU A 229 20.45 0.29 1.60
N SER A 230 19.75 -0.70 1.02
CA SER A 230 20.16 -1.40 -0.21
C SER A 230 20.33 -0.49 -1.43
N SER A 231 19.72 0.70 -1.42
CA SER A 231 19.72 1.65 -2.54
C SER A 231 20.17 3.05 -2.17
N ALA A 232 20.70 3.25 -0.96
CA ALA A 232 21.01 4.58 -0.40
C ALA A 232 21.84 5.45 -1.35
N ARG A 233 22.91 4.88 -1.93
CA ARG A 233 23.76 5.59 -2.89
C ARG A 233 22.97 6.09 -4.11
N ARG A 234 22.17 5.21 -4.74
CA ARG A 234 21.37 5.57 -5.92
C ARG A 234 20.31 6.61 -5.56
N THR A 235 19.69 6.49 -4.39
CA THR A 235 18.73 7.46 -3.86
C THR A 235 19.37 8.84 -3.78
N THR A 236 20.54 8.96 -3.13
CA THR A 236 21.28 10.21 -3.01
C THR A 236 21.66 10.79 -4.37
N GLU A 237 22.30 10.00 -5.23
CA GLU A 237 22.72 10.48 -6.56
C GLU A 237 21.54 10.94 -7.43
N THR A 238 20.40 10.25 -7.36
CA THR A 238 19.20 10.62 -8.12
C THR A 238 18.54 11.87 -7.54
N ALA A 239 18.44 11.95 -6.21
CA ALA A 239 17.90 13.08 -5.48
C ALA A 239 18.68 14.37 -5.78
N GLU A 240 20.01 14.32 -5.75
CA GLU A 240 20.88 15.45 -6.09
C GLU A 240 20.66 15.91 -7.54
N LYS A 241 20.63 14.97 -8.49
CA LYS A 241 20.41 15.27 -9.92
C LYS A 241 19.08 15.97 -10.15
N VAL A 242 17.98 15.44 -9.62
CA VAL A 242 16.66 16.04 -9.87
C VAL A 242 16.43 17.32 -9.08
N SER A 243 17.06 17.45 -7.91
CA SER A 243 17.11 18.73 -7.17
C SER A 243 17.81 19.81 -7.99
N ALA A 244 18.99 19.50 -8.57
CA ALA A 244 19.70 20.42 -9.46
C ALA A 244 18.92 20.76 -10.73
N ALA A 245 18.06 19.85 -11.20
CA ALA A 245 17.14 20.09 -12.31
C ALA A 245 15.85 20.84 -11.92
N GLY A 246 15.67 21.23 -10.65
CA GLY A 246 14.55 22.05 -10.18
C GLY A 246 13.37 21.28 -9.57
N ALA A 247 13.55 20.02 -9.18
CA ALA A 247 12.54 19.28 -8.42
C ALA A 247 12.57 19.66 -6.93
N GLN A 248 11.39 19.73 -6.30
CA GLN A 248 11.29 19.74 -4.84
C GLN A 248 11.48 18.32 -4.31
N VAL A 249 12.63 18.06 -3.69
CA VAL A 249 13.01 16.74 -3.18
C VAL A 249 12.69 16.60 -1.69
N ILE A 250 12.06 15.48 -1.32
CA ILE A 250 11.77 15.11 0.07
C ILE A 250 12.29 13.69 0.32
N GLY A 251 13.13 13.52 1.33
CA GLY A 251 13.52 12.20 1.84
C GLY A 251 12.60 11.74 2.97
N LEU A 252 12.23 10.47 2.94
CA LEU A 252 11.59 9.77 4.06
C LEU A 252 12.34 8.46 4.32
N GLU A 253 12.90 8.34 5.50
CA GLU A 253 13.67 7.16 5.93
C GLU A 253 13.02 6.57 7.18
N GLU A 254 13.15 5.26 7.34
CA GLU A 254 12.89 4.58 8.61
C GLU A 254 14.22 4.10 9.16
N ARG A 255 14.45 4.37 10.44
CA ARG A 255 15.66 3.94 11.15
C ARG A 255 15.26 2.84 12.13
N ASP A 256 16.12 1.88 12.39
CA ASP A 256 15.89 0.82 13.37
C ASP A 256 14.73 -0.15 13.05
N VAL A 257 14.22 -0.15 11.81
CA VAL A 257 13.33 -1.19 11.30
C VAL A 257 13.98 -1.75 10.05
N GLU A 258 14.09 -3.08 9.97
CA GLU A 258 14.68 -3.73 8.81
C GLU A 258 13.97 -3.31 7.52
N GLU A 259 14.75 -3.13 6.45
CA GLU A 259 14.24 -2.69 5.14
C GLU A 259 13.07 -3.57 4.68
N GLN A 260 13.11 -4.87 4.95
CA GLN A 260 12.07 -5.82 4.64
C GLN A 260 10.71 -5.48 5.26
N LEU A 261 10.70 -4.91 6.47
CA LEU A 261 9.51 -4.53 7.24
C LEU A 261 9.14 -3.05 7.10
N SER A 262 10.03 -2.22 6.56
CA SER A 262 9.80 -0.79 6.37
C SER A 262 8.51 -0.39 5.60
N PRO A 263 7.88 -1.23 4.74
CA PRO A 263 6.55 -0.93 4.20
C PRO A 263 5.45 -0.76 5.26
N LEU A 264 5.57 -1.41 6.43
CA LEU A 264 4.64 -1.26 7.55
C LEU A 264 4.71 0.14 8.17
N THR A 265 5.89 0.75 8.21
CA THR A 265 6.12 2.02 8.90
C THR A 265 6.15 3.22 7.96
N LEU A 266 6.86 3.13 6.83
CA LEU A 266 7.04 4.23 5.88
C LEU A 266 5.74 4.72 5.24
N ILE A 267 4.70 3.88 5.18
CA ILE A 267 3.40 4.31 4.67
C ILE A 267 2.69 5.29 5.63
N VAL A 268 2.95 5.22 6.94
CA VAL A 268 2.20 5.98 7.95
C VAL A 268 2.47 7.50 7.89
N PRO A 269 3.72 7.98 7.78
CA PRO A 269 4.00 9.39 7.51
C PRO A 269 3.32 9.93 6.25
N LEU A 270 3.19 9.10 5.21
CA LEU A 270 2.55 9.46 3.93
C LEU A 270 1.02 9.53 4.06
N CYS A 271 0.42 8.67 4.88
CA CYS A 271 -0.98 8.79 5.27
C CYS A 271 -1.26 10.11 6.00
N PHE A 272 -0.43 10.47 6.98
CA PHE A 272 -0.54 11.76 7.68
C PHE A 272 -0.33 12.94 6.73
N LEU A 273 0.69 12.89 5.88
CA LEU A 273 0.93 13.88 4.82
C LEU A 273 -0.34 14.10 4.00
N THR A 274 -0.98 13.01 3.55
CA THR A 274 -2.20 13.07 2.76
C THR A 274 -3.32 13.77 3.52
N ALA A 275 -3.57 13.38 4.78
CA ALA A 275 -4.62 13.99 5.59
C ALA A 275 -4.40 15.50 5.80
N TYR A 276 -3.16 15.93 6.04
CA TYR A 276 -2.85 17.37 6.17
C TYR A 276 -2.90 18.13 4.85
N LEU A 277 -2.59 17.49 3.73
CA LEU A 277 -2.78 18.09 2.42
C LEU A 277 -4.28 18.26 2.10
N MET A 278 -5.13 17.30 2.46
CA MET A 278 -6.58 17.45 2.35
C MET A 278 -7.08 18.64 3.16
N GLU A 279 -6.63 18.78 4.42
CA GLU A 279 -6.99 19.94 5.27
C GLU A 279 -6.50 21.25 4.64
N ARG A 280 -5.25 21.29 4.13
CA ARG A 280 -4.68 22.47 3.47
C ARG A 280 -5.42 22.85 2.18
N LEU A 281 -5.95 21.87 1.45
CA LEU A 281 -6.69 22.05 0.19
C LEU A 281 -8.20 22.23 0.40
N GLY A 282 -8.71 22.14 1.63
CA GLY A 282 -10.14 22.20 1.90
C GLY A 282 -10.95 21.00 1.37
N ILE A 283 -10.30 19.84 1.14
CA ILE A 283 -10.96 18.64 0.61
C ILE A 283 -11.52 17.81 1.77
N VAL A 284 -12.84 17.57 1.74
CA VAL A 284 -13.54 16.85 2.82
C VAL A 284 -13.82 15.38 2.47
N GLU A 285 -14.16 15.09 1.21
CA GLU A 285 -14.53 13.76 0.71
C GLU A 285 -13.50 13.25 -0.32
N PRO A 286 -12.81 12.12 -0.06
CA PRO A 286 -11.83 11.57 -0.99
C PRO A 286 -12.48 10.85 -2.18
N PHE A 287 -13.78 10.55 -2.16
CA PHE A 287 -14.45 9.84 -3.25
C PHE A 287 -15.63 10.66 -3.78
N SER A 288 -15.46 11.26 -4.96
CA SER A 288 -16.50 12.07 -5.63
C SER A 288 -16.93 11.53 -6.99
N VAL A 289 -16.12 10.64 -7.60
CA VAL A 289 -16.38 10.08 -8.94
C VAL A 289 -16.87 8.64 -8.87
N GLY A 290 -16.31 7.84 -7.97
CA GLY A 290 -16.68 6.44 -7.75
C GLY A 290 -16.88 6.15 -6.26
N GLY A 291 -17.09 4.88 -5.93
CA GLY A 291 -17.20 4.42 -4.55
C GLY A 291 -15.90 3.79 -4.03
N LYS A 292 -15.81 3.63 -2.71
CA LYS A 292 -14.73 2.88 -2.03
C LYS A 292 -14.63 1.42 -2.47
N VAL A 293 -15.75 0.83 -2.89
CA VAL A 293 -15.81 -0.53 -3.41
C VAL A 293 -16.11 -0.48 -4.91
N THR A 294 -15.18 -0.99 -5.71
CA THR A 294 -15.35 -1.11 -7.15
C THR A 294 -16.26 -2.29 -7.49
N GLN A 295 -17.34 -2.01 -8.22
CA GLN A 295 -18.21 -3.01 -8.82
C GLN A 295 -18.15 -2.85 -10.34
N ALA A 296 -17.58 -3.83 -11.01
CA ALA A 296 -17.43 -3.85 -12.47
C ALA A 296 -18.36 -4.92 -13.07
N SER A 297 -18.81 -4.69 -14.30
CA SER A 297 -19.57 -5.68 -15.07
C SER A 297 -18.60 -6.54 -15.89
N ARG A 298 -18.76 -7.86 -15.86
CA ARG A 298 -18.02 -8.76 -16.76
C ARG A 298 -18.82 -8.92 -18.05
N THR A 299 -18.28 -8.49 -19.18
CA THR A 299 -18.83 -8.90 -20.48
C THR A 299 -18.65 -10.41 -20.61
N GLY A 300 -19.73 -11.12 -20.96
CA GLY A 300 -19.73 -12.58 -21.06
C GLY A 300 -18.63 -13.07 -22.00
N ARG A 301 -17.80 -13.98 -21.51
CA ARG A 301 -17.04 -14.92 -22.32
C ARG A 301 -17.47 -16.31 -21.90
#